data_AF-A0A348NM24-F1
#
_entry.id   AF-A0A348NM24-F1
#
_cell.length_a   1.000
_cell.length_b   1.000
_cell.length_c   1.000
_cell.angle_alpha   90.00
_cell.angle_beta   90.00
_cell.angle_gamma   90.00
#
_symmetry.space_group_name_H-M   'P 1'
#
loop_
_entity.id
_entity.type
_entity.pdbx_description
1 polymer ?
#
loop_
_entity_poly.entity_id
_entity_poly.type
_entity_poly.pdbx_seq_one_letter_code
_entity_poly.pdbx_strand_id
1 'polypeptide(L)' 'MDQEQLKMDLECITQVRDLPEGETLRSVLARLDACAQTPGLQDRLLHFLTKRSYAKALVWLDNPDSPHHP' A
#
# COMPACT_ATOMS: atom_id res chain seq x y z
N MET A 1 4.13 8.70 -6.86
CA MET A 1 2.76 8.17 -6.71
C MET A 1 2.13 8.88 -5.55
N ASP A 2 0.89 9.34 -5.71
CA ASP A 2 0.19 10.06 -4.65
C ASP A 2 -0.44 9.09 -3.65
N GLN A 3 -0.71 9.58 -2.43
CA GLN A 3 -1.23 8.77 -1.34
C GLN A 3 -2.59 8.12 -1.67
N GLU A 4 -3.43 8.78 -2.46
CA GLU A 4 -4.72 8.23 -2.89
C GLU A 4 -4.57 6.98 -3.77
N GLN A 5 -3.67 7.03 -4.75
CA GLN A 5 -3.38 5.88 -5.61
C GLN A 5 -2.78 4.73 -4.81
N LEU A 6 -1.88 5.03 -3.86
CA LEU A 6 -1.33 4.02 -2.95
C LEU A 6 -2.44 3.33 -2.15
N LYS A 7 -3.38 4.10 -1.60
CA LYS A 7 -4.51 3.57 -0.85
C LYS A 7 -5.39 2.69 -1.73
N MET A 8 -5.72 3.12 -2.95
CA MET A 8 -6.48 2.32 -3.90
C MET A 8 -5.80 1.01 -4.25
N ASP A 9 -4.49 1.03 -4.52
CA ASP A 9 -3.72 -0.17 -4.82
C ASP A 9 -3.70 -1.15 -3.62
N LEU A 10 -3.58 -0.61 -2.40
CA LEU A 10 -3.66 -1.40 -1.18
C LEU A 10 -5.06 -1.97 -0.94
N GLU A 11 -6.13 -1.23 -1.20
CA GLU A 11 -7.51 -1.72 -1.12
C GLU A 11 -7.76 -2.83 -2.15
N CYS A 12 -7.23 -2.70 -3.37
CA CYS A 12 -7.36 -3.72 -4.41
C CYS A 12 -6.63 -5.01 -4.03
N ILE A 13 -5.36 -4.93 -3.59
CA ILE A 13 -4.57 -6.13 -3.26
C ILE A 13 -5.05 -6.82 -1.97
N THR A 14 -5.75 -6.09 -1.09
CA THR A 14 -6.37 -6.61 0.13
C THR A 14 -7.84 -6.99 -0.06
N GLN A 15 -8.36 -6.91 -1.29
CA GLN A 15 -9.75 -7.26 -1.65
C GLN A 15 -10.82 -6.45 -0.90
N VAL A 16 -10.46 -5.26 -0.40
CA VAL A 16 -11.42 -4.29 0.15
C VAL A 16 -12.21 -3.62 -0.97
N ARG A 17 -11.57 -3.48 -2.15
CA ARG A 17 -12.16 -2.91 -3.36
C ARG A 17 -11.97 -3.88 -4.52
N ASP A 18 -12.94 -3.88 -5.43
CA ASP A 18 -12.79 -4.55 -6.73
C ASP A 18 -11.69 -3.92 -7.57
N LEU A 19 -11.07 -4.75 -8.40
CA LEU A 19 -10.06 -4.30 -9.34
C LEU A 19 -10.71 -3.47 -10.46
N PRO A 20 -10.18 -2.28 -10.81
CA PRO A 20 -10.72 -1.49 -11.90
C PRO A 20 -10.66 -2.24 -13.24
N GLU A 21 -11.55 -1.88 -14.16
CA GLU A 21 -11.58 -2.48 -15.49
C GLU A 21 -10.25 -2.24 -16.23
N GLY A 22 -9.68 -3.30 -16.82
CA GLY A 22 -8.40 -3.23 -17.53
C GLY A 22 -7.16 -3.31 -16.62
N GLU A 23 -7.32 -3.29 -15.29
CA GLU A 23 -6.23 -3.53 -14.35
C GLU A 23 -6.04 -5.03 -14.08
N THR A 24 -4.85 -5.39 -13.59
CA THR A 24 -4.54 -6.75 -13.12
C THR A 24 -3.95 -6.66 -11.71
N LEU A 25 -4.08 -7.71 -10.89
CA LEU A 25 -3.35 -7.75 -9.61
C LEU A 25 -1.83 -7.63 -9.81
N ARG A 26 -1.32 -8.07 -10.98
CA ARG A 26 0.08 -7.89 -11.37
C ARG A 26 0.45 -6.42 -11.54
N SER A 27 -0.37 -5.60 -12.19
CA SER A 27 -0.09 -4.16 -12.36
C SER A 27 -0.12 -3.44 -11.02
N VAL A 28 -1.10 -3.76 -10.16
CA VAL A 28 -1.19 -3.25 -8.78
C VAL A 28 0.08 -3.59 -7.99
N LEU A 29 0.50 -4.86 -7.99
CA LEU A 29 1.72 -5.29 -7.29
C LEU A 29 2.98 -4.59 -7.82
N ALA A 30 3.10 -4.44 -9.14
CA ALA A 30 4.23 -3.75 -9.74
C ALA A 30 4.30 -2.27 -9.31
N ARG A 31 3.16 -1.59 -9.17
CA ARG A 31 3.10 -0.22 -8.62
C ARG A 31 3.51 -0.15 -7.16
N LEU A 32 3.04 -1.10 -6.34
CA LEU A 32 3.43 -1.18 -4.93
C LEU A 32 4.93 -1.46 -4.76
N ASP A 33 5.50 -2.34 -5.60
CA ASP A 33 6.93 -2.63 -5.61
C ASP A 33 7.75 -1.41 -6.07
N ALA A 34 7.27 -0.64 -7.06
CA ALA A 34 7.89 0.61 -7.48
C ALA A 34 7.79 1.70 -6.39
N CYS A 35 6.67 1.75 -5.65
CA CYS A 35 6.49 2.65 -4.52
C CYS A 35 7.52 2.39 -3.43
N ALA A 36 7.77 1.13 -3.09
CA ALA A 36 8.78 0.73 -2.11
C ALA A 36 10.22 1.11 -2.51
N GLN A 37 10.46 1.40 -3.79
CA GLN A 37 11.77 1.86 -4.29
C GLN A 37 11.88 3.40 -4.32
N THR A 38 10.82 4.13 -3.98
CA THR A 38 10.81 5.59 -4.01
C THR A 38 11.65 6.18 -2.86
N PRO A 39 12.68 6.99 -3.15
CA PRO A 39 13.45 7.68 -2.11
C PRO A 39 12.56 8.61 -1.28
N GLY A 40 12.77 8.62 0.04
CA GLY A 40 12.00 9.48 0.95
C GLY A 40 10.63 8.93 1.34
N LEU A 41 10.31 7.68 0.98
CA LEU A 41 9.16 6.98 1.54
C LEU A 41 9.33 6.80 3.06
N GLN A 42 8.27 7.01 3.83
CA GLN A 42 8.31 6.84 5.28
C GLN A 42 8.72 5.41 5.66
N ASP A 43 9.63 5.28 6.63
CA ASP A 43 10.24 3.99 7.02
C ASP A 43 9.21 2.91 7.38
N ARG A 44 8.13 3.27 8.08
CA ARG A 44 7.05 2.33 8.42
C ARG A 44 6.32 1.81 7.19
N LEU A 45 5.99 2.71 6.26
CA LEU A 45 5.31 2.34 5.02
C LEU A 45 6.23 1.48 4.15
N LEU A 46 7.49 1.87 4.01
CA LEU A 46 8.53 1.08 3.34
C LEU A 46 8.60 -0.33 3.94
N HIS A 47 8.67 -0.45 5.27
CA HIS A 47 8.69 -1.73 5.96
C HIS A 47 7.49 -2.60 5.58
N PHE A 48 6.27 -2.07 5.63
CA PHE A 48 5.08 -2.83 5.26
C PHE A 48 5.08 -3.27 3.80
N LEU A 49 5.45 -2.38 2.87
CA LEU A 49 5.49 -2.71 1.44
C LEU A 49 6.55 -3.78 1.14
N THR A 50 7.77 -3.64 1.66
CA THR A 50 8.84 -4.63 1.47
C THR A 50 8.50 -6.00 2.08
N LYS A 51 7.75 -6.03 3.19
CA LYS A 51 7.28 -7.27 3.82
C LYS A 51 5.96 -7.79 3.23
N ARG A 52 5.42 -7.15 2.19
CA ARG A 52 4.09 -7.44 1.62
C ARG A 52 2.97 -7.48 2.66
N SER A 53 3.11 -6.71 3.74
CA SER A 53 2.12 -6.57 4.80
C SER A 53 1.07 -5.50 4.42
N TYR A 54 0.42 -5.68 3.27
CA TYR A 54 -0.42 -4.66 2.64
C TYR A 54 -1.63 -4.25 3.50
N ALA A 55 -2.24 -5.19 4.22
CA ALA A 55 -3.32 -4.86 5.16
C ALA A 55 -2.86 -3.92 6.29
N LYS A 56 -1.63 -4.11 6.80
CA LYS A 56 -1.04 -3.21 7.81
C LYS A 56 -0.71 -1.85 7.21
N ALA A 57 -0.20 -1.82 5.97
CA ALA A 57 0.03 -0.57 5.25
C ALA A 57 -1.27 0.22 5.07
N LEU A 58 -2.37 -0.45 4.71
CA LEU A 58 -3.67 0.18 4.53
C LEU A 58 -4.20 0.78 5.85
N VAL A 59 -4.20 -0.01 6.93
CA VAL A 59 -4.59 0.48 8.26
C VAL A 59 -3.74 1.66 8.72
N TRP A 60 -2.43 1.60 8.47
CA TRP A 60 -1.51 2.67 8.82
C TRP A 60 -1.75 3.94 7.99
N LEU A 61 -2.10 3.84 6.71
CA LEU A 61 -2.45 5.01 5.89
C LEU A 61 -3.70 5.72 6.38
N ASP A 62 -4.68 4.98 6.91
CA ASP A 62 -5.88 5.57 7.51
C ASP A 62 -5.60 6.22 8.87
N ASN A 63 -4.60 5.73 9.61
CA ASN A 63 -4.27 6.20 10.96
C ASN A 63 -2.75 6.24 11.21
N PRO A 64 -2.01 7.17 10.58
CA PRO A 64 -0.55 7.20 10.65
C PRO A 64 0.00 7.49 12.05
N ASP A 65 -0.77 8.24 12.86
CA ASP A 65 -0.44 8.61 14.24
C ASP A 65 -0.88 7.57 15.29
N SER A 66 -1.53 6.48 14.86
CA SER A 66 -2.03 5.49 15.80
C SER A 66 -0.85 4.82 16.53
N PRO A 67 -0.83 4.81 17.87
CA PRO A 67 0.21 4.12 18.61
C PRO A 67 0.14 2.64 18.23
N HIS A 68 1.28 2.09 17.78
CA HIS A 68 1.41 0.66 17.52
C HIS A 68 1.01 -0.08 18.80
N HIS A 69 -0.14 -0.73 18.79
CA HIS A 69 -0.42 -1.73 19.81
C HIS A 69 0.45 -2.97 19.50
N PRO A 70 1.31 -3.39 20.45
CA PRO A 70 2.23 -4.51 20.30
C PRO A 70 1.51 -5.86 20.19
#